data_AF-A0A2W7BDU1-F1
#
_entry.id   AF-A0A2W7BDU1-F1
#
_cell.length_a   1.000
_cell.length_b   1.000
_cell.length_c   1.000
_cell.angle_alpha   90.00
_cell.angle_beta   90.00
_cell.angle_gamma   90.00
#
_symmetry.space_group_name_H-M   'P 1'
#
loop_
_entity.id
_entity.type
_entity.pdbx_description
1 polymer ?
#
loop_
_entity_poly.entity_id
_entity_poly.type
_entity_poly.pdbx_seq_one_letter_code
_entity_poly.pdbx_strand_id
1 'polypeptide(L)'
;MTCTFSTEQIASLSAPLDRAKVRQREQGRTNVSYLEGWQVIAEANRIFGFDGWQRETTSVRCVNQAERTIGREARPGWGVTYTARVRITVGGTAQSTVIREGSGAGHGIDTDLGQAHESALKEAETDAMKRALMTFGNPFGLALYDKQQREVTRSPGESTGQSPAGNVTRSIHRSPSSAVSSARDDAGLTPLDQSVIRQVLGTLRGLPRPVLEGFTKAFRKRFQVPEEATSIADRILQKRHQDWIEAFLVQHHVPASSQPDCQPG
;
A
#
# COMPACT_ATOMS: atom_id res chain seq x y z
N MET A 1 17.88 19.24 -11.67
CA MET A 1 16.56 18.66 -11.99
C MET A 1 15.53 19.33 -11.09
N THR A 2 14.62 20.12 -11.64
CA THR A 2 13.47 20.66 -10.90
C THR A 2 12.51 19.50 -10.61
N CYS A 3 12.30 19.17 -9.33
CA CYS A 3 11.33 18.15 -8.94
C CYS A 3 9.91 18.68 -9.16
N THR A 4 9.05 17.91 -9.83
CA THR A 4 7.66 18.27 -10.13
C THR A 4 6.78 18.40 -8.88
N PHE A 5 7.14 17.71 -7.79
CA PHE A 5 6.44 17.78 -6.51
C PHE A 5 7.28 18.50 -5.46
N SER A 6 6.62 19.18 -4.52
CA SER A 6 7.28 19.76 -3.35
C SER A 6 7.86 18.68 -2.44
N THR A 7 8.83 19.04 -1.60
CA THR A 7 9.40 18.10 -0.61
C THR A 7 8.34 17.51 0.32
N GLU A 8 7.34 18.30 0.70
CA GLU A 8 6.21 17.86 1.54
C GLU A 8 5.30 16.87 0.80
N GLN A 9 5.02 17.13 -0.47
CA GLN A 9 4.26 16.22 -1.33
C GLN A 9 4.99 14.89 -1.51
N ILE A 10 6.29 14.92 -1.81
CA ILE A 10 7.11 13.71 -1.91
C ILE A 10 7.09 12.91 -0.61
N ALA A 11 7.23 13.61 0.53
CA ALA A 11 7.18 12.98 1.85
C ALA A 11 5.82 12.34 2.13
N SER A 12 4.72 13.01 1.77
CA SER A 12 3.36 12.47 1.90
C SER A 12 3.14 11.26 1.00
N LEU A 13 3.50 11.35 -0.29
CA LEU A 13 3.35 10.27 -1.27
C LEU A 13 4.18 9.02 -0.93
N SER A 14 5.32 9.21 -0.28
CA SER A 14 6.22 8.13 0.16
C SER A 14 5.88 7.59 1.55
N ALA A 15 4.93 8.19 2.26
CA ALA A 15 4.55 7.74 3.60
C ALA A 15 3.85 6.37 3.55
N PRO A 16 4.01 5.51 4.58
CA PRO A 16 3.21 4.30 4.70
C PRO A 16 1.71 4.58 4.71
N LEU A 17 0.93 3.61 4.28
CA LEU A 17 -0.53 3.64 4.37
C LEU A 17 -0.98 3.36 5.81
N ASP A 18 -1.84 4.22 6.35
CA ASP A 18 -2.44 3.97 7.66
C ASP A 18 -3.43 2.80 7.59
N ARG A 19 -3.22 1.79 8.44
CA ARG A 19 -4.10 0.62 8.61
C ARG A 19 -5.54 1.04 8.90
N ALA A 20 -5.78 2.14 9.62
CA ALA A 20 -7.12 2.63 9.94
C ALA A 20 -7.93 3.03 8.69
N LYS A 21 -7.25 3.38 7.59
CA LYS A 21 -7.89 3.69 6.30
C LYS A 21 -8.23 2.45 5.48
N VAL A 22 -7.71 1.28 5.85
CA VAL A 22 -7.89 0.04 5.08
C VAL A 22 -9.20 -0.65 5.46
N ARG A 23 -10.02 -0.95 4.46
CA ARG A 23 -11.23 -1.78 4.59
C ARG A 23 -10.99 -3.17 4.03
N GLN A 24 -11.80 -4.12 4.48
CA GLN A 24 -11.79 -5.49 3.98
C GLN A 24 -13.19 -5.89 3.57
N ARG A 25 -13.29 -6.60 2.45
CA ARG A 25 -14.51 -7.24 1.98
C ARG A 25 -14.22 -8.68 1.57
N GLU A 26 -15.21 -9.54 1.73
CA GLU A 26 -15.16 -10.89 1.17
C GLU A 26 -15.43 -10.82 -0.34
N GLN A 27 -14.55 -11.44 -1.12
CA GLN A 27 -14.71 -11.59 -2.55
C GLN A 27 -14.46 -13.07 -2.89
N GLY A 28 -15.55 -13.82 -3.11
CA GLY A 28 -15.48 -15.26 -3.26
C GLY A 28 -15.04 -15.93 -1.95
N ARG A 29 -13.86 -16.57 -1.94
CA ARG A 29 -13.28 -17.22 -0.75
C ARG A 29 -12.15 -16.42 -0.10
N THR A 30 -11.91 -15.19 -0.56
CA THR A 30 -10.73 -14.40 -0.15
C THR A 30 -11.17 -13.04 0.36
N ASN A 31 -10.56 -12.59 1.45
CA ASN A 31 -10.70 -11.23 1.93
C ASN A 31 -9.78 -10.31 1.14
N VAL A 32 -10.35 -9.29 0.51
CA VAL A 32 -9.62 -8.30 -0.27
C VAL A 32 -9.56 -7.01 0.52
N SER A 33 -8.35 -6.48 0.70
CA SER A 33 -8.13 -5.17 1.32
C SER A 33 -8.29 -4.07 0.27
N TYR A 34 -8.97 -2.99 0.60
CA TYR A 34 -9.21 -1.86 -0.30
C TYR A 34 -9.31 -0.54 0.44
N LEU A 35 -9.18 0.56 -0.31
CA LEU A 35 -9.52 1.91 0.15
C LEU A 35 -10.87 2.33 -0.44
N GLU A 36 -11.67 3.04 0.36
CA GLU A 36 -12.93 3.61 -0.10
C GLU A 36 -12.67 4.80 -1.03
N GLY A 37 -13.55 4.99 -2.03
CA GLY A 37 -13.37 6.03 -3.04
C GLY A 37 -13.26 7.44 -2.44
N TRP A 38 -14.08 7.75 -1.43
CA TRP A 38 -14.06 9.05 -0.77
C TRP A 38 -12.74 9.31 -0.03
N GLN A 39 -12.13 8.29 0.59
CA GLN A 39 -10.85 8.41 1.29
C GLN A 39 -9.72 8.72 0.31
N VAL A 40 -9.74 8.07 -0.86
CA VAL A 40 -8.77 8.30 -1.92
C VAL A 40 -8.88 9.73 -2.47
N ILE A 41 -10.10 10.26 -2.64
CA ILE A 41 -10.33 11.66 -3.05
C ILE A 41 -9.86 12.63 -1.96
N ALA A 42 -10.19 12.38 -0.70
CA ALA A 42 -9.77 13.21 0.43
C ALA A 42 -8.23 13.25 0.56
N GLU A 43 -7.56 12.12 0.34
CA GLU A 43 -6.09 12.05 0.36
C GLU A 43 -5.48 12.82 -0.82
N ALA A 44 -6.10 12.78 -2.00
CA ALA A 44 -5.68 13.59 -3.15
C ALA A 44 -5.80 15.09 -2.85
N ASN A 45 -6.93 15.52 -2.27
CA ASN A 45 -7.11 16.90 -1.85
C ASN A 45 -6.08 17.33 -0.78
N ARG A 46 -5.76 16.43 0.16
CA ARG A 46 -4.77 16.70 1.21
C ARG A 46 -3.35 16.88 0.65
N ILE A 47 -2.94 16.05 -0.31
CA ILE A 47 -1.57 16.04 -0.84
C ILE A 47 -1.39 17.07 -1.95
N PHE A 48 -2.36 17.16 -2.87
CA PHE A 48 -2.23 18.00 -4.07
C PHE A 48 -2.89 19.37 -3.93
N GLY A 49 -3.76 19.57 -2.93
CA GLY A 49 -4.68 20.71 -2.89
C GLY A 49 -5.93 20.41 -3.72
N PHE A 50 -7.10 20.87 -3.29
CA PHE A 50 -8.37 20.57 -3.98
C PHE A 50 -8.42 21.14 -5.42
N ASP A 51 -7.62 22.15 -5.71
CA ASP A 51 -7.43 22.82 -7.00
C ASP A 51 -6.15 22.39 -7.73
N GLY A 52 -5.30 21.56 -7.10
CA GLY A 52 -4.02 21.13 -7.65
C GLY A 52 -4.06 19.83 -8.45
N TRP A 53 -5.23 19.21 -8.61
CA TRP A 53 -5.41 18.03 -9.43
C TRP A 53 -6.76 18.01 -10.15
N GLN A 54 -6.81 17.29 -11.26
CA GLN A 54 -7.99 17.07 -12.07
C GLN A 54 -8.19 15.57 -12.34
N ARG A 55 -9.46 15.16 -12.37
CA ARG A 55 -9.92 13.84 -12.80
C ARG A 55 -10.70 13.97 -14.10
N GLU A 56 -10.38 13.13 -15.07
CA GLU A 56 -11.09 13.05 -16.36
C GLU A 56 -11.43 11.58 -16.65
N THR A 57 -12.71 11.28 -16.90
CA THR A 57 -13.11 9.96 -17.45
C THR A 57 -12.89 10.00 -18.96
N THR A 58 -11.83 9.32 -19.43
CA THR A 58 -11.41 9.36 -20.84
C THR A 58 -12.10 8.31 -21.71
N SER A 59 -12.63 7.25 -21.10
CA SER A 59 -13.42 6.22 -21.79
C SER A 59 -14.32 5.52 -20.80
N VAL A 60 -15.53 5.17 -21.23
CA VAL A 60 -16.43 4.29 -20.50
C VAL A 60 -17.24 3.44 -21.47
N ARG A 61 -17.31 2.12 -21.23
CA ARG A 61 -17.97 1.17 -22.14
C ARG A 61 -18.70 0.09 -21.36
N CYS A 62 -19.96 -0.15 -21.71
CA CYS A 62 -20.67 -1.38 -21.36
C CYS A 62 -20.07 -2.52 -22.18
N VAL A 63 -19.42 -3.48 -21.51
CA VAL A 63 -18.75 -4.61 -22.18
C VAL A 63 -19.57 -5.89 -22.12
N ASN A 64 -20.53 -5.97 -21.20
CA ASN A 64 -21.47 -7.07 -21.11
C ASN A 64 -22.76 -6.61 -20.44
N GLN A 65 -23.88 -7.11 -20.95
CA GLN A 65 -25.21 -6.98 -20.36
C GLN A 65 -25.98 -8.25 -20.71
N ALA A 66 -26.48 -8.95 -19.71
CA ALA A 66 -27.26 -10.16 -19.91
C ALA A 66 -28.26 -10.37 -18.77
N GLU A 67 -29.40 -10.99 -19.08
CA GLU A 67 -30.27 -11.56 -18.07
C GLU A 67 -29.54 -12.68 -17.32
N ARG A 68 -29.80 -12.80 -16.02
CA ARG A 68 -29.26 -13.85 -15.17
C ARG A 68 -30.14 -14.10 -13.96
N THR A 69 -29.98 -15.28 -13.38
CA THR A 69 -30.55 -15.62 -12.09
C THR A 69 -29.71 -14.99 -10.96
N ILE A 70 -30.36 -14.34 -9.99
CA ILE A 70 -29.70 -13.59 -8.91
C ILE A 70 -30.25 -13.94 -7.52
N GLY A 71 -29.39 -13.77 -6.50
CA GLY A 71 -29.74 -14.04 -5.10
C GLY A 71 -29.89 -15.52 -4.75
N ARG A 72 -30.16 -15.81 -3.47
CA ARG A 72 -30.36 -17.20 -2.99
C ARG A 72 -31.65 -17.83 -3.50
N GLU A 73 -32.66 -17.00 -3.77
CA GLU A 73 -33.99 -17.41 -4.24
C GLU A 73 -34.06 -17.58 -5.77
N ALA A 74 -32.93 -17.46 -6.48
CA ALA A 74 -32.86 -17.67 -7.91
C ALA A 74 -33.87 -16.82 -8.72
N ARG A 75 -34.00 -15.53 -8.39
CA ARG A 75 -34.93 -14.63 -9.08
C ARG A 75 -34.35 -14.18 -10.44
N PRO A 76 -35.19 -13.91 -11.45
CA PRO A 76 -34.75 -13.25 -12.68
C PRO A 76 -34.18 -11.86 -12.36
N GLY A 77 -33.15 -11.47 -13.10
CA GLY A 77 -32.53 -10.16 -13.00
C GLY A 77 -31.47 -9.97 -14.07
N TRP A 78 -30.59 -9.00 -13.86
CA TRP A 78 -29.61 -8.55 -14.83
C TRP A 78 -28.20 -8.60 -14.26
N GLY A 79 -27.23 -8.91 -15.12
CA GLY A 79 -25.82 -8.74 -14.87
C GLY A 79 -25.25 -7.77 -15.90
N VAL A 80 -24.71 -6.65 -15.43
CA VAL A 80 -24.14 -5.60 -16.27
C VAL A 80 -22.68 -5.39 -15.88
N THR A 81 -21.80 -5.16 -16.86
CA THR A 81 -20.39 -4.88 -16.61
C THR A 81 -19.92 -3.71 -17.47
N TYR A 82 -19.29 -2.75 -16.80
CA TYR A 82 -18.64 -1.62 -17.44
C TYR A 82 -17.13 -1.69 -17.26
N THR A 83 -16.41 -1.16 -18.24
CA THR A 83 -15.01 -0.77 -18.09
C THR A 83 -14.89 0.73 -18.25
N ALA A 84 -14.02 1.35 -17.46
CA ALA A 84 -13.73 2.77 -17.54
C ALA A 84 -12.22 3.02 -17.56
N ARG A 85 -11.80 4.12 -18.18
CA ARG A 85 -10.44 4.65 -18.10
C ARG A 85 -10.52 6.08 -17.55
N VAL A 86 -9.73 6.34 -16.53
CA VAL A 86 -9.64 7.65 -15.87
C VAL A 86 -8.22 8.16 -15.96
N ARG A 87 -8.09 9.46 -16.26
CA ARG A 87 -6.87 10.23 -16.22
C ARG A 87 -6.86 11.14 -14.99
N ILE A 88 -5.74 11.15 -14.30
CA ILE A 88 -5.43 12.04 -13.19
C ILE A 88 -4.29 12.94 -13.62
N THR A 89 -4.52 14.24 -13.55
CA THR A 89 -3.54 15.27 -13.87
C THR A 89 -3.26 16.04 -12.60
N VAL A 90 -1.99 16.18 -12.19
CA VAL A 90 -1.57 16.91 -11.00
C VAL A 90 -0.64 18.06 -11.41
N GLY A 91 -0.88 19.26 -10.90
CA GLY A 91 -0.19 20.50 -11.25
C GLY A 91 -0.98 21.40 -12.22
N GLY A 92 -0.62 22.69 -12.29
CA GLY A 92 -1.40 23.73 -13.00
C GLY A 92 -0.64 24.56 -14.05
N THR A 93 0.67 24.36 -14.22
CA THR A 93 1.46 25.07 -15.25
C THR A 93 2.17 24.05 -16.14
N ALA A 94 2.16 24.26 -17.46
CA ALA A 94 2.66 23.33 -18.48
C ALA A 94 4.11 22.84 -18.28
N GLN A 95 4.88 23.46 -17.38
CA GLN A 95 6.26 23.11 -17.06
C GLN A 95 6.39 22.06 -15.93
N SER A 96 5.31 21.68 -15.23
CA SER A 96 5.35 20.74 -14.10
C SER A 96 4.03 19.96 -13.91
N THR A 97 3.55 19.29 -14.97
CA THR A 97 2.35 18.46 -14.93
C THR A 97 2.71 16.97 -14.84
N VAL A 98 2.07 16.22 -13.95
CA VAL A 98 2.15 14.75 -13.91
C VAL A 98 0.81 14.16 -14.32
N ILE A 99 0.83 13.24 -15.28
CA ILE A 99 -0.36 12.53 -15.74
C ILE A 99 -0.22 11.05 -15.39
N ARG A 100 -1.25 10.49 -14.77
CA ARG A 100 -1.40 9.06 -14.52
C ARG A 100 -2.76 8.60 -14.98
N GLU A 101 -2.82 7.38 -15.51
CA GLU A 101 -4.08 6.81 -15.97
C GLU A 101 -4.30 5.45 -15.33
N GLY A 102 -5.57 5.09 -15.18
CA GLY A 102 -6.01 3.81 -14.64
C GLY A 102 -7.23 3.32 -15.39
N SER A 103 -7.30 2.02 -15.61
CA SER A 103 -8.48 1.34 -16.13
C SER A 103 -9.12 0.54 -15.01
N GLY A 104 -10.44 0.62 -14.87
CA GLY A 104 -11.21 -0.09 -13.86
C GLY A 104 -12.40 -0.81 -14.47
N ALA A 105 -12.97 -1.73 -13.69
CA ALA A 105 -14.18 -2.45 -14.05
C ALA A 105 -15.19 -2.37 -12.91
N GLY A 106 -16.47 -2.41 -13.27
CA GLY A 106 -17.57 -2.37 -12.32
C GLY A 106 -18.70 -3.29 -12.75
N HIS A 107 -19.36 -3.88 -11.76
CA HIS A 107 -20.36 -4.91 -11.97
C HIS A 107 -21.66 -4.54 -11.25
N GLY A 108 -22.76 -4.60 -11.98
CA GLY A 108 -24.09 -4.37 -11.46
C GLY A 108 -24.90 -5.65 -11.55
N ILE A 109 -25.53 -6.02 -10.43
CA ILE A 109 -26.45 -7.15 -10.37
C ILE A 109 -27.71 -6.66 -9.67
N ASP A 110 -28.80 -6.56 -10.42
CA ASP A 110 -30.08 -6.09 -9.89
C ASP A 110 -31.24 -6.72 -10.66
N THR A 111 -32.44 -6.74 -10.05
CA THR A 111 -33.67 -7.09 -10.74
C THR A 111 -34.06 -6.04 -11.79
N ASP A 112 -33.75 -4.76 -11.53
CA ASP A 112 -33.95 -3.66 -12.46
C ASP A 112 -32.69 -3.43 -13.31
N LEU A 113 -32.88 -3.38 -14.63
CA LEU A 113 -31.77 -3.18 -15.57
C LEU A 113 -31.09 -1.82 -15.36
N GLY A 114 -31.87 -0.76 -15.16
CA GLY A 114 -31.34 0.60 -14.95
C GLY A 114 -30.43 0.69 -13.71
N GLN A 115 -30.87 0.12 -12.60
CA GLN A 115 -30.07 0.03 -11.36
C GLN A 115 -28.79 -0.79 -11.54
N ALA A 116 -28.85 -1.89 -12.31
CA ALA A 116 -27.65 -2.65 -12.65
C ALA A 116 -26.66 -1.81 -13.49
N HIS A 117 -27.13 -1.04 -14.48
CA HIS A 117 -26.27 -0.12 -15.23
C HIS A 117 -25.67 0.98 -14.35
N GLU A 118 -26.48 1.60 -13.49
CA GLU A 118 -26.06 2.66 -12.58
C GLU A 118 -24.93 2.19 -11.65
N SER A 119 -25.13 1.04 -11.00
CA SER A 119 -24.14 0.45 -10.09
C SER A 119 -22.84 0.09 -10.81
N ALA A 120 -22.94 -0.61 -11.95
CA ALA A 120 -21.77 -1.04 -12.72
C ALA A 120 -20.93 0.16 -13.21
N LEU A 121 -21.60 1.20 -13.71
CA LEU A 121 -20.96 2.40 -14.20
C LEU A 121 -20.21 3.15 -13.08
N LYS A 122 -20.88 3.39 -11.95
CA LYS A 122 -20.30 4.09 -10.79
C LYS A 122 -19.10 3.35 -10.20
N GLU A 123 -19.20 2.01 -10.11
CA GLU A 123 -18.08 1.19 -9.63
C GLU A 123 -16.89 1.24 -10.60
N ALA A 124 -17.13 1.10 -11.91
CA ALA A 124 -16.06 1.10 -12.91
C ALA A 124 -15.26 2.40 -12.91
N GLU A 125 -15.94 3.55 -12.84
CA GLU A 125 -15.30 4.86 -12.78
C GLU A 125 -14.50 5.04 -11.48
N THR A 126 -15.07 4.62 -10.34
CA THR A 126 -14.40 4.70 -9.04
C THR A 126 -13.16 3.81 -8.98
N ASP A 127 -13.23 2.59 -9.51
CA ASP A 127 -12.10 1.68 -9.58
C ASP A 127 -10.98 2.24 -10.48
N ALA A 128 -11.34 2.76 -11.66
CA ALA A 128 -10.39 3.38 -12.58
C ALA A 128 -9.65 4.58 -11.94
N MET A 129 -10.39 5.44 -11.23
CA MET A 129 -9.82 6.56 -10.47
C MET A 129 -8.84 6.07 -9.39
N LYS A 130 -9.23 5.09 -8.56
CA LYS A 130 -8.35 4.55 -7.51
C LYS A 130 -7.08 3.96 -8.11
N ARG A 131 -7.19 3.24 -9.23
CA ARG A 131 -6.05 2.62 -9.92
C ARG A 131 -5.11 3.66 -10.54
N ALA A 132 -5.64 4.76 -11.06
CA ALA A 132 -4.81 5.88 -11.50
C ALA A 132 -4.05 6.52 -10.33
N LEU A 133 -4.75 6.84 -9.24
CA LEU A 133 -4.17 7.48 -8.04
C LEU A 133 -3.16 6.60 -7.30
N MET A 134 -3.38 5.28 -7.26
CA MET A 134 -2.45 4.31 -6.67
C MET A 134 -1.02 4.47 -7.17
N THR A 135 -0.83 4.85 -8.45
CA THR A 135 0.50 4.99 -9.05
C THR A 135 1.32 6.17 -8.51
N PHE A 136 0.71 7.06 -7.71
CA PHE A 136 1.43 8.14 -7.02
C PHE A 136 2.09 7.70 -5.71
N GLY A 137 1.63 6.63 -5.06
CA GLY A 137 2.28 6.12 -3.85
C GLY A 137 1.43 5.31 -2.89
N ASN A 138 2.05 4.89 -1.79
CA ASN A 138 1.47 4.05 -0.74
C ASN A 138 0.15 4.59 -0.15
N PRO A 139 -0.02 5.90 0.13
CA PRO A 139 -1.26 6.44 0.70
C PRO A 139 -2.49 6.22 -0.19
N PHE A 140 -2.30 6.05 -1.50
CA PHE A 140 -3.37 5.77 -2.46
C PHE A 140 -3.63 4.28 -2.68
N GLY A 141 -3.06 3.40 -1.85
CA GLY A 141 -3.33 1.97 -1.86
C GLY A 141 -2.29 1.11 -2.57
N LEU A 142 -1.15 1.69 -3.03
CA LEU A 142 -0.05 0.90 -3.59
C LEU A 142 0.46 -0.16 -2.60
N ALA A 143 0.50 0.18 -1.31
CA ALA A 143 0.90 -0.70 -0.22
C ALA A 143 0.02 -1.97 -0.09
N LEU A 144 -1.21 -1.94 -0.61
CA LEU A 144 -2.14 -3.09 -0.56
C LEU A 144 -1.82 -4.15 -1.62
N TYR A 145 -1.03 -3.81 -2.64
CA TYR A 145 -0.55 -4.76 -3.66
C TYR A 145 0.62 -5.59 -3.16
N ASP A 146 1.33 -5.10 -2.13
CA ASP A 146 2.23 -5.93 -1.37
C ASP A 146 1.40 -6.90 -0.53
N LYS A 147 1.48 -8.20 -0.85
CA LYS A 147 0.76 -9.26 -0.12
C LYS A 147 1.15 -9.31 1.35
N GLN A 148 2.36 -8.86 1.69
CA GLN A 148 2.81 -8.75 3.07
C GLN A 148 2.37 -7.44 3.75
N GLN A 149 1.85 -6.47 2.97
CA GLN A 149 1.41 -5.16 3.44
C GLN A 149 2.45 -4.44 4.32
N ARG A 150 3.74 -4.52 3.93
CA ARG A 150 4.86 -3.98 4.73
C ARG A 150 4.79 -2.47 4.92
N GLU A 151 4.25 -1.77 3.94
CA GLU A 151 4.01 -0.32 3.97
C GLU A 151 2.62 0.03 4.50
N VAL A 152 1.99 -0.84 5.29
CA VAL A 152 0.72 -0.57 5.99
C VAL A 152 0.95 -0.57 7.50
N THR A 153 1.05 0.63 8.08
CA THR A 153 1.43 0.84 9.49
C THR A 153 0.23 1.30 10.33
N ARG A 154 0.27 1.09 11.65
CA ARG A 154 -0.67 1.74 12.58
C ARG A 154 -0.11 3.10 12.98
N SER A 155 -0.96 4.13 13.00
CA SER A 155 -0.58 5.45 13.50
C SER A 155 -0.29 5.40 15.02
N PRO A 156 0.76 6.07 15.51
CA PRO A 156 1.05 6.15 16.93
C PRO A 156 0.00 7.06 17.61
N GLY A 157 -1.08 6.44 18.09
CA GLY A 157 -2.24 7.12 18.67
C GLY A 157 -3.42 6.19 18.91
N GLU A 158 -3.49 5.06 18.20
CA GLU A 158 -4.45 3.99 18.50
C GLU A 158 -3.84 2.97 19.48
N SER A 159 -3.76 3.35 20.75
CA SER A 159 -3.73 2.37 21.83
C SER A 159 -5.14 1.80 22.02
N THR A 160 -5.20 0.47 22.08
CA THR A 160 -6.40 -0.36 22.20
C THR A 160 -7.32 0.06 23.35
N GLY A 161 -8.59 0.33 23.05
CA GLY A 161 -9.64 0.55 24.04
C GLY A 161 -10.99 -0.05 23.62
N GLN A 162 -11.25 -1.26 24.13
CA GLN A 162 -12.56 -1.87 24.42
C GLN A 162 -13.41 -2.44 23.27
N SER A 163 -13.46 -3.78 23.22
CA SER A 163 -14.66 -4.53 22.85
C SER A 163 -15.63 -4.57 24.03
N PRO A 164 -16.94 -4.44 23.82
CA PRO A 164 -17.94 -5.07 24.67
C PRO A 164 -18.51 -6.32 23.99
N ALA A 165 -18.49 -7.40 24.77
CA ALA A 165 -19.13 -8.67 24.46
C ALA A 165 -20.67 -8.60 24.57
N GLY A 166 -21.35 -9.46 23.80
CA GLY A 166 -22.54 -10.18 24.25
C GLY A 166 -23.88 -9.78 23.64
N ASN A 167 -24.39 -10.56 22.67
CA ASN A 167 -25.43 -11.57 22.98
C ASN A 167 -25.77 -12.52 21.81
N VAL A 168 -25.29 -13.76 21.98
CA VAL A 168 -25.89 -15.09 21.75
C VAL A 168 -27.23 -15.19 20.99
N THR A 169 -27.27 -16.05 19.96
CA THR A 169 -28.25 -17.15 19.82
C THR A 169 -27.68 -18.32 18.99
N ARG A 170 -27.98 -19.54 19.46
CA ARG A 170 -27.42 -20.88 19.21
C ARG A 170 -27.72 -21.51 17.84
N SER A 171 -26.82 -22.39 17.36
CA SER A 171 -27.04 -23.83 17.10
C SER A 171 -25.78 -24.46 16.44
N ILE A 172 -24.90 -25.19 17.14
CA ILE A 172 -24.83 -26.66 17.39
C ILE A 172 -24.77 -27.55 16.13
N HIS A 173 -23.54 -27.95 15.72
CA HIS A 173 -23.03 -29.34 15.53
C HIS A 173 -21.70 -29.32 14.72
N ARG A 174 -20.53 -29.49 15.37
CA ARG A 174 -19.76 -30.72 15.65
C ARG A 174 -18.79 -31.17 14.52
N SER A 175 -17.57 -30.61 14.55
CA SER A 175 -16.20 -31.22 14.61
C SER A 175 -15.79 -32.40 13.69
N PRO A 176 -14.48 -32.74 13.59
CA PRO A 176 -13.27 -31.92 13.36
C PRO A 176 -12.36 -32.52 12.26
N SER A 177 -11.47 -31.74 11.63
CA SER A 177 -10.22 -32.32 11.09
C SER A 177 -9.11 -31.28 10.94
N SER A 178 -8.10 -31.47 11.79
CA SER A 178 -6.68 -31.11 11.69
C SER A 178 -6.25 -29.93 10.84
N ALA A 179 -5.81 -28.90 11.58
CA ALA A 179 -4.84 -27.90 11.15
C ALA A 179 -3.52 -28.54 10.71
N VAL A 180 -3.01 -28.09 9.56
CA VAL A 180 -1.56 -27.93 9.32
C VAL A 180 -1.40 -26.59 8.59
N SER A 181 -1.28 -25.51 9.37
CA SER A 181 -0.81 -24.23 8.86
C SER A 181 0.70 -24.33 8.64
N SER A 182 1.13 -24.46 7.39
CA SER A 182 2.52 -24.28 7.02
C SER A 182 2.87 -22.80 7.14
N ALA A 183 3.56 -22.44 8.22
CA ALA A 183 4.34 -21.21 8.29
C ALA A 183 5.33 -21.24 7.12
N ARG A 184 5.10 -20.41 6.10
CA ARG A 184 6.10 -20.13 5.08
C ARG A 184 6.97 -19.01 5.62
N ASP A 185 8.25 -19.31 5.80
CA ASP A 185 9.28 -18.38 6.26
C ASP A 185 9.25 -17.08 5.47
N ASP A 186 9.00 -15.97 6.17
CA ASP A 186 9.12 -14.63 5.62
C ASP A 186 10.61 -14.28 5.51
N ALA A 187 11.16 -14.41 4.29
CA ALA A 187 12.58 -14.18 4.02
C ALA A 187 13.11 -12.81 4.48
N GLY A 188 12.22 -11.81 4.66
CA GLY A 188 12.58 -10.47 5.16
C GLY A 188 12.66 -10.37 6.69
N LEU A 189 12.01 -11.29 7.41
CA LEU A 189 12.05 -11.40 8.87
C LEU A 189 13.12 -12.39 9.35
N THR A 190 13.78 -13.09 8.41
CA THR A 190 14.93 -13.93 8.71
C THR A 190 15.93 -13.15 9.56
N PRO A 191 16.25 -13.65 10.77
CA PRO A 191 17.27 -13.05 11.60
C PRO A 191 18.59 -12.96 10.84
N LEU A 192 19.28 -11.83 10.97
CA LEU A 192 20.61 -11.69 10.40
C LEU A 192 21.63 -12.50 11.22
N ASP A 193 22.56 -13.15 10.53
CA ASP A 193 23.70 -13.76 11.18
C ASP A 193 24.55 -12.72 11.92
N GLN A 194 25.15 -13.11 13.04
CA GLN A 194 25.92 -12.22 13.89
C GLN A 194 27.17 -11.64 13.20
N SER A 195 27.68 -12.29 12.15
CA SER A 195 28.73 -11.76 11.26
C SER A 195 28.20 -10.63 10.38
N VAL A 196 27.02 -10.81 9.78
CA VAL A 196 26.36 -9.81 8.93
C VAL A 196 25.97 -8.58 9.74
N ILE A 197 25.40 -8.76 10.93
CA ILE A 197 25.11 -7.64 11.84
C ILE A 197 26.37 -6.84 12.14
N ARG A 198 27.48 -7.53 12.48
CA ARG A 198 28.76 -6.86 12.75
C ARG A 198 29.31 -6.11 11.54
N GLN A 199 29.20 -6.68 10.34
CA GLN A 199 29.62 -6.04 9.09
C GLN A 199 28.80 -4.77 8.83
N VAL A 200 27.47 -4.86 8.89
CA VAL A 200 26.57 -3.72 8.70
C VAL A 200 26.87 -2.60 9.71
N LEU A 201 27.00 -2.94 11.00
CA LEU A 201 27.37 -1.97 12.04
C LEU A 201 28.78 -1.40 11.88
N GLY A 202 29.69 -2.15 11.26
CA GLY A 202 31.03 -1.68 10.89
C GLY A 202 30.96 -0.63 9.79
N THR A 203 30.24 -0.92 8.71
CA THR A 203 30.02 0.01 7.59
C THR A 203 29.37 1.31 8.06
N LEU A 204 28.33 1.21 8.90
CA LEU A 204 27.65 2.39 9.45
C LEU A 204 28.57 3.26 10.32
N ARG A 205 29.47 2.65 11.10
CA ARG A 205 30.46 3.39 11.90
C ARG A 205 31.51 4.11 11.04
N GLY A 206 31.76 3.62 9.82
CA GLY A 206 32.68 4.24 8.87
C GLY A 206 32.09 5.40 8.05
N LEU A 207 30.80 5.70 8.20
CA LEU A 207 30.14 6.76 7.44
C LEU A 207 30.60 8.16 7.88
N PRO A 208 30.76 9.11 6.94
CA PRO A 208 30.95 10.52 7.29
C PRO A 208 29.81 11.00 8.19
N ARG A 209 30.13 11.79 9.22
CA ARG A 209 29.18 12.24 10.24
C ARG A 209 27.86 12.82 9.68
N PRO A 210 27.87 13.68 8.64
CA PRO A 210 26.62 14.19 8.05
C PRO A 210 25.75 13.10 7.41
N VAL A 211 26.38 12.10 6.79
CA VAL A 211 25.70 10.95 6.17
C VAL A 211 25.14 10.03 7.25
N LEU A 212 25.88 9.81 8.34
CA LEU A 212 25.44 9.00 9.47
C LEU A 212 24.24 9.62 10.21
N GLU A 213 24.23 10.95 10.38
CA GLU A 213 23.10 11.68 10.97
C GLU A 213 21.85 11.59 10.08
N GLY A 214 22.01 11.79 8.77
CA GLY A 214 20.94 11.60 7.78
C GLY A 214 20.41 10.17 7.76
N PHE A 215 21.31 9.18 7.77
CA PHE A 215 20.98 7.76 7.87
C PHE A 215 20.17 7.46 9.13
N THR A 216 20.63 7.93 10.29
CA THR A 216 19.97 7.66 11.57
C THR A 216 18.55 8.22 11.59
N LYS A 217 18.36 9.45 11.09
CA LYS A 217 17.04 10.07 10.96
C LYS A 217 16.14 9.29 10.00
N ALA A 218 16.67 8.88 8.85
CA ALA A 218 15.93 8.11 7.85
C ALA A 218 15.55 6.71 8.36
N PHE A 219 16.47 5.99 9.00
CA PHE A 219 16.27 4.67 9.58
C PHE A 219 15.22 4.71 10.69
N ARG A 220 15.35 5.66 11.64
CA ARG A 220 14.38 5.84 12.73
C ARG A 220 12.97 6.10 12.18
N LYS A 221 12.86 6.99 11.20
CA LYS A 221 11.58 7.29 10.54
C LYS A 221 11.01 6.06 9.81
N ARG A 222 11.85 5.34 9.07
CA ARG A 222 11.46 4.21 8.23
C ARG A 222 10.96 3.00 9.01
N PHE A 223 11.62 2.69 10.13
CA PHE A 223 11.33 1.53 10.97
C PHE A 223 10.62 1.91 12.27
N GLN A 224 10.09 3.14 12.35
CA GLN A 224 9.37 3.70 13.50
C GLN A 224 10.11 3.44 14.83
N VAL A 225 11.42 3.68 14.83
CA VAL A 225 12.22 3.55 16.05
C VAL A 225 11.83 4.68 16.99
N PRO A 226 11.45 4.38 18.25
CA PRO A 226 11.05 5.40 19.22
C PRO A 226 12.16 6.43 19.48
N GLU A 227 11.79 7.67 19.81
CA GLU A 227 12.77 8.76 20.03
C GLU A 227 13.63 8.52 21.28
N GLU A 228 13.09 7.81 22.27
CA GLU A 228 13.78 7.37 23.48
C GLU A 228 14.84 6.29 23.23
N ALA A 229 14.87 5.69 22.03
CA ALA A 229 15.87 4.68 21.71
C ALA A 229 17.25 5.33 21.54
N THR A 230 18.15 5.04 22.49
CA THR A 230 19.53 5.54 22.54
C THR A 230 20.36 5.14 21.32
N SER A 231 20.03 4.02 20.67
CA SER A 231 20.73 3.52 19.48
C SER A 231 19.79 2.81 18.51
N ILE A 232 20.15 2.83 17.22
CA ILE A 232 19.52 2.02 16.17
C ILE A 232 20.25 0.68 15.95
N ALA A 233 21.45 0.51 16.51
CA ALA A 233 22.31 -0.65 16.26
C ALA A 233 21.63 -1.96 16.67
N ASP A 234 21.01 -1.98 17.85
CA ASP A 234 20.34 -3.17 18.42
C ASP A 234 19.02 -3.51 17.70
N ARG A 235 18.62 -2.69 16.72
CA ARG A 235 17.40 -2.88 15.93
C ARG A 235 17.70 -3.45 14.54
N ILE A 236 18.97 -3.54 14.12
CA ILE A 236 19.38 -4.12 12.84
C ILE A 236 19.53 -5.64 12.99
N LEU A 237 18.39 -6.33 13.08
CA LEU A 237 18.37 -7.77 13.38
C LEU A 237 17.80 -8.66 12.26
N GLN A 238 17.32 -8.08 11.17
CA GLN A 238 16.49 -8.78 10.17
C GLN A 238 16.92 -8.41 8.76
N LYS A 239 16.73 -9.32 7.81
CA LYS A 239 17.11 -9.14 6.40
C LYS A 239 16.55 -7.84 5.79
N ARG A 240 15.31 -7.47 6.15
CA ARG A 240 14.72 -6.18 5.73
C ARG A 240 15.50 -4.93 6.16
N HIS A 241 16.18 -4.98 7.32
CA HIS A 241 17.02 -3.86 7.77
C HIS A 241 18.29 -3.81 6.91
N GLN A 242 18.91 -4.96 6.63
CA GLN A 242 20.08 -5.04 5.76
C GLN A 242 19.76 -4.52 4.35
N ASP A 243 18.68 -5.01 3.73
CA ASP A 243 18.31 -4.64 2.35
C ASP A 243 18.06 -3.13 2.22
N TRP A 244 17.40 -2.54 3.22
CA TRP A 244 17.15 -1.11 3.24
C TRP A 244 18.44 -0.29 3.45
N ILE A 245 19.35 -0.77 4.31
CA ILE A 245 20.66 -0.12 4.53
C ILE A 245 21.49 -0.15 3.26
N GLU A 246 21.55 -1.29 2.57
CA GLU A 246 22.26 -1.43 1.28
C GLU A 246 21.72 -0.43 0.25
N ALA A 247 20.39 -0.33 0.11
CA ALA A 247 19.76 0.63 -0.80
C ALA A 247 20.10 2.09 -0.42
N PHE A 248 20.10 2.42 0.87
CA PHE A 248 20.47 3.75 1.34
C PHE A 248 21.93 4.09 0.99
N LEU A 249 22.86 3.17 1.21
CA LEU A 249 24.29 3.39 0.94
C LEU A 249 24.57 3.62 -0.55
N VAL A 250 23.89 2.87 -1.43
CA VAL A 250 23.97 3.05 -2.89
C VAL A 250 23.50 4.46 -3.29
N GLN A 251 22.37 4.92 -2.74
CA GLN A 251 21.82 6.25 -3.05
C GLN A 251 22.76 7.39 -2.62
N HIS A 252 23.55 7.18 -1.57
CA HIS A 252 24.48 8.16 -1.03
C HIS A 252 25.94 7.99 -1.51
N HIS A 253 26.17 7.18 -2.56
CA HIS A 253 27.48 6.96 -3.19
C HIS A 253 28.59 6.55 -2.21
N VAL A 254 28.22 5.79 -1.17
CA VAL A 254 29.21 5.23 -0.23
C VAL A 254 29.76 3.95 -0.86
N PRO A 255 31.06 3.85 -1.17
CA PRO A 255 31.62 2.64 -1.74
C PRO A 255 31.45 1.48 -0.75
N ALA A 256 30.97 0.32 -1.24
CA ALA A 256 30.96 -0.91 -0.46
C ALA A 256 32.39 -1.21 -0.01
N SER A 257 32.57 -1.53 1.27
CA SER A 257 33.87 -1.92 1.83
C SER A 257 34.49 -3.02 0.96
N SER A 258 35.60 -2.70 0.30
CA SER A 258 36.40 -3.62 -0.47
C SER A 258 36.84 -4.79 0.42
N GLN A 259 36.64 -6.01 -0.09
CA GLN A 259 37.28 -7.20 0.47
C GLN A 259 38.81 -7.01 0.43
N PRO A 260 39.57 -7.54 1.40
CA PRO A 260 41.02 -7.54 1.30
C PRO A 260 41.43 -8.44 0.14
N ASP A 261 42.05 -7.85 -0.88
CA ASP A 261 42.71 -8.55 -1.98
C ASP A 261 43.70 -9.57 -1.43
N CYS A 262 43.46 -10.83 -1.74
CA CYS A 262 44.42 -11.90 -1.57
C CYS A 262 45.47 -11.74 -2.68
N GLN A 263 46.68 -11.25 -2.33
CA GLN A 263 47.81 -11.26 -3.27
C GLN A 263 48.25 -12.72 -3.52
N PRO A 264 48.50 -13.12 -4.77
CA PRO A 264 49.27 -14.34 -5.04
C PRO A 264 50.76 -14.02 -4.86
N GLY A 265 51.43 -14.85 -4.07
CA GLY A 265 52.89 -15.01 -4.11
C GLY A 265 53.33 -15.90 -5.26
#